data_AF-A0A3M7PW91-F1
#
_entry.id   AF-A0A3M7PW91-F1
#
_cell.length_a   1.000
_cell.length_b   1.000
_cell.length_c   1.000
_cell.angle_alpha   90.00
_cell.angle_beta   90.00
_cell.angle_gamma   90.00
#
_symmetry.space_group_name_H-M   'P 1'
#
loop_
_entity.id
_entity.type
_entity.pdbx_description
1 polymer ?
#
loop_
_entity_poly.entity_id
_entity_poly.type
_entity_poly.pdbx_seq_one_letter_code
_entity_poly.pdbx_strand_id
1 'polypeptide(L)'
;MDNVSISLPSGFSVKYKNVFYNRNKFPCPACKTHELAVEECLNMTRNRLVLSIKSFELQKKQYEECLKEFEKYQKDPMQLIDFSHYKIKSEIDLRREEVKVLLNKKIDDYYDDLLNKVYIDKFSKLKEFNEKITDLDCAKKQIDSIKIEQNLDYKKNLNVSKFGLTKSIEEIDVKKNFWRALFESRNKF
;
A
#
# COMPACT_ATOMS: atom_id res chain seq x y z
N MET A 1 -50.73 -4.42 9.02
CA MET A 1 -51.94 -3.59 8.86
C MET A 1 -52.77 -3.97 7.64
N ASP A 2 -52.15 -4.46 6.57
CA ASP A 2 -52.78 -4.68 5.25
C ASP A 2 -54.05 -5.54 5.21
N ASN A 3 -54.16 -6.51 6.11
CA ASN A 3 -55.30 -7.44 6.17
C ASN A 3 -56.45 -6.94 7.07
N VAL A 4 -56.34 -5.76 7.67
CA VAL A 4 -57.39 -5.20 8.53
C VAL A 4 -58.60 -4.85 7.68
N SER A 5 -59.79 -5.29 8.11
CA SER A 5 -61.06 -4.98 7.44
C SER A 5 -61.54 -3.59 7.86
N ILE A 6 -61.75 -2.70 6.89
CA ILE A 6 -62.29 -1.36 7.08
C ILE A 6 -63.61 -1.23 6.32
N SER A 7 -64.48 -0.32 6.75
CA SER A 7 -65.77 -0.05 6.09
C SER A 7 -65.60 1.02 5.01
N LEU A 8 -66.33 0.92 3.91
CA LEU A 8 -66.41 1.96 2.90
C LEU A 8 -67.64 2.85 3.18
N PRO A 9 -67.66 4.11 2.69
CA PRO A 9 -68.85 4.95 2.73
C PRO A 9 -70.08 4.28 2.08
N SER A 10 -69.84 3.41 1.08
CA SER A 10 -70.86 2.61 0.40
C SER A 10 -71.40 1.43 1.24
N GLY A 11 -71.01 1.28 2.50
CA GLY A 11 -71.49 0.24 3.43
C GLY A 11 -70.79 -1.13 3.33
N PHE A 12 -69.99 -1.38 2.29
CA PHE A 12 -69.19 -2.60 2.15
C PHE A 12 -67.95 -2.59 3.05
N SER A 13 -67.38 -3.76 3.35
CA SER A 13 -66.08 -3.86 4.02
C SER A 13 -65.00 -4.40 3.09
N VAL A 14 -63.81 -3.80 3.16
CA VAL A 14 -62.65 -4.16 2.34
C VAL A 14 -61.38 -4.17 3.17
N LYS A 15 -60.30 -4.75 2.63
CA LYS A 15 -58.99 -4.73 3.29
C LYS A 15 -58.35 -3.35 3.22
N TYR A 16 -57.69 -2.93 4.30
CA TYR A 16 -56.98 -1.65 4.42
C TYR A 16 -56.04 -1.38 3.23
N LYS A 17 -55.28 -2.39 2.80
CA LYS A 17 -54.36 -2.26 1.66
C LYS A 17 -55.06 -1.86 0.34
N ASN A 18 -56.33 -2.24 0.16
CA ASN A 18 -57.09 -1.93 -1.04
C ASN A 18 -57.55 -0.46 -1.09
N VAL A 19 -57.35 0.29 -0.01
CA VAL A 19 -57.67 1.71 0.12
C VAL A 19 -56.40 2.53 0.27
N PHE A 20 -55.52 2.15 1.20
CA PHE A 20 -54.35 2.95 1.61
C PHE A 20 -53.32 3.21 0.51
N TYR A 21 -53.08 2.25 -0.39
CA TYR A 21 -52.08 2.39 -1.45
C TYR A 21 -52.57 3.15 -2.68
N ASN A 22 -53.82 3.62 -2.70
CA ASN A 22 -54.35 4.41 -3.81
C ASN A 22 -53.97 5.88 -3.68
N ARG A 23 -53.99 6.59 -4.82
CA ARG A 23 -53.82 8.05 -4.86
C ARG A 23 -55.19 8.71 -4.77
N ASN A 24 -55.35 9.70 -3.88
CA ASN A 24 -56.52 10.56 -3.67
C ASN A 24 -57.89 9.93 -3.97
N LYS A 25 -58.31 9.85 -5.24
CA LYS A 25 -59.56 9.22 -5.70
C LYS A 25 -59.30 7.90 -6.42
N PHE A 26 -60.13 6.89 -6.14
CA PHE A 26 -60.03 5.56 -6.72
C PHE A 26 -61.42 4.93 -6.90
N PRO A 27 -61.63 4.03 -7.86
CA PRO A 27 -62.90 3.34 -8.01
C PRO A 27 -63.17 2.43 -6.81
N CYS A 28 -64.42 2.42 -6.33
CA CYS A 28 -64.84 1.61 -5.19
C CYS A 28 -64.45 0.14 -5.38
N PRO A 29 -63.62 -0.47 -4.51
CA PRO A 29 -63.12 -1.82 -4.70
C PRO A 29 -64.22 -2.90 -4.63
N ALA A 30 -65.36 -2.58 -4.00
CA ALA A 30 -66.48 -3.50 -3.82
C ALA A 30 -67.43 -3.50 -5.02
N CYS A 31 -67.91 -2.33 -5.46
CA CYS A 31 -68.92 -2.23 -6.51
C CYS A 31 -68.42 -1.65 -7.84
N LYS A 32 -67.28 -0.96 -7.86
CA LYS A 32 -66.65 -0.34 -9.04
C LYS A 32 -67.52 0.70 -9.79
N THR A 33 -68.63 1.16 -9.20
CA THR A 33 -69.57 2.09 -9.85
C THR A 33 -69.35 3.56 -9.51
N HIS A 34 -68.56 3.87 -8.48
CA HIS A 34 -68.30 5.23 -8.03
C HIS A 34 -66.85 5.36 -7.60
N GLU A 35 -66.37 6.60 -7.53
CA GLU A 35 -65.07 6.93 -6.96
C GLU A 35 -65.19 7.23 -5.47
N LEU A 36 -64.18 6.84 -4.71
CA LEU A 36 -64.02 7.12 -3.30
C LEU A 36 -62.73 7.88 -3.08
N ALA A 37 -62.73 8.81 -2.10
CA ALA A 37 -61.50 9.38 -1.61
C ALA A 37 -60.90 8.53 -0.47
N VAL A 38 -59.58 8.44 -0.41
CA VAL A 38 -58.87 7.70 0.66
C VAL A 38 -59.22 8.28 2.02
N GLU A 39 -59.24 9.61 2.14
CA GLU A 39 -59.57 10.31 3.38
C GLU A 39 -61.01 10.05 3.83
N GLU A 40 -61.98 10.04 2.92
CA GLU A 40 -63.38 9.73 3.23
C GLU A 40 -63.52 8.33 3.83
N CYS A 41 -62.72 7.37 3.35
CA CYS A 41 -62.70 6.03 3.91
C CYS A 41 -61.97 5.99 5.26
N LEU A 42 -60.75 6.52 5.34
CA LEU A 42 -59.91 6.37 6.55
C LEU A 42 -60.39 7.23 7.73
N ASN A 43 -61.04 8.37 7.47
CA ASN A 43 -61.50 9.29 8.53
C ASN A 43 -62.86 8.91 9.13
N MET A 44 -63.55 7.89 8.58
CA MET A 44 -64.77 7.36 9.22
C MET A 44 -64.47 6.94 10.65
N THR A 45 -65.30 7.34 11.61
CA THR A 45 -65.11 7.07 13.05
C THR A 45 -64.81 5.59 13.32
N ARG A 46 -65.57 4.68 12.69
CA ARG A 46 -65.36 3.23 12.82
C ARG A 46 -63.98 2.78 12.34
N ASN A 47 -63.52 3.30 11.20
CA ASN A 47 -62.24 2.91 10.63
C ASN A 47 -61.08 3.47 11.44
N ARG A 48 -61.17 4.73 11.87
CA ARG A 48 -60.20 5.32 12.80
C ARG A 48 -60.04 4.46 14.05
N LEU A 49 -61.15 4.07 14.68
CA LEU A 49 -61.13 3.21 15.86
C LEU A 49 -60.48 1.84 15.57
N VAL A 50 -60.89 1.16 14.51
CA VAL A 50 -60.33 -0.15 14.13
C VAL A 50 -58.82 -0.05 13.87
N LEU A 51 -58.38 0.97 13.14
CA LEU A 51 -56.97 1.19 12.83
C LEU A 51 -56.17 1.53 14.09
N SER A 52 -56.69 2.39 14.97
CA SER A 52 -56.07 2.70 16.25
C SER A 52 -55.91 1.44 17.10
N ILE A 53 -56.96 0.62 17.26
CA ILE A 53 -56.90 -0.64 18.03
C ILE A 53 -55.83 -1.57 17.45
N LYS A 54 -55.80 -1.76 16.13
CA LYS A 54 -54.79 -2.61 15.48
C LYS A 54 -53.38 -2.06 15.58
N SER A 55 -53.22 -0.74 15.61
CA SER A 55 -51.93 -0.09 15.87
C SER A 55 -51.45 -0.35 17.30
N PHE A 56 -52.34 -0.19 18.28
CA PHE A 56 -52.03 -0.48 19.67
C PHE A 56 -51.70 -1.96 19.91
N GLU A 57 -52.44 -2.89 19.30
CA GLU A 57 -52.13 -4.33 19.36
C GLU A 57 -50.73 -4.64 18.82
N LEU A 58 -50.34 -4.01 17.70
CA LEU A 58 -49.02 -4.18 17.10
C LEU A 58 -47.91 -3.64 18.02
N GLN A 59 -48.10 -2.43 18.55
CA GLN A 59 -47.15 -1.84 19.51
C GLN A 59 -47.03 -2.70 20.76
N LYS A 60 -48.16 -3.17 21.32
CA LYS A 60 -48.16 -4.07 22.48
C LYS A 60 -47.32 -5.33 22.21
N LYS A 61 -47.47 -5.97 21.05
CA LYS A 61 -46.65 -7.12 20.66
C LYS A 61 -45.16 -6.78 20.62
N GLN A 62 -44.80 -5.64 20.04
CA GLN A 62 -43.40 -5.18 20.01
C GLN A 62 -42.85 -4.98 21.42
N TYR A 63 -43.63 -4.37 22.32
CA TYR A 63 -43.25 -4.22 23.72
C TYR A 63 -43.09 -5.56 24.44
N GLU A 64 -43.99 -6.53 24.21
CA GLU A 64 -43.89 -7.88 24.77
C GLU A 64 -42.64 -8.63 24.28
N GLU A 65 -42.26 -8.46 23.01
CA GLU A 65 -41.02 -9.02 22.45
C GLU A 65 -39.78 -8.38 23.10
N CYS A 66 -39.76 -7.05 23.21
CA CYS A 66 -38.69 -6.33 23.90
C CYS A 66 -38.55 -6.75 25.38
N LEU A 67 -39.67 -6.93 26.08
CA LEU A 67 -39.66 -7.39 27.47
C LEU A 67 -39.08 -8.79 27.61
N LYS A 68 -39.41 -9.72 26.70
CA LYS A 68 -38.83 -11.07 26.70
C LYS A 68 -37.31 -11.04 26.49
N GLU A 69 -36.80 -10.19 25.60
CA GLU A 69 -35.36 -10.01 25.44
C GLU A 69 -34.74 -9.40 26.69
N PHE A 70 -35.38 -8.38 27.27
CA PHE A 70 -34.92 -7.75 28.52
C PHE A 70 -34.83 -8.74 29.69
N GLU A 71 -35.84 -9.61 29.85
CA GLU A 71 -35.85 -10.66 30.87
C GLU A 71 -34.70 -11.66 30.70
N LYS A 72 -34.24 -11.93 29.47
CA LYS A 72 -33.04 -12.76 29.24
C LYS A 72 -31.80 -12.07 29.83
N TYR A 73 -31.65 -10.77 29.60
CA TYR A 73 -30.53 -10.01 30.16
C TYR A 73 -30.61 -9.85 31.68
N GLN A 74 -31.82 -9.79 32.25
CA GLN A 74 -32.00 -9.73 33.70
C GLN A 74 -31.59 -11.04 34.39
N LYS A 75 -31.77 -12.20 33.73
CA LYS A 75 -31.43 -13.50 34.30
C LYS A 75 -29.92 -13.72 34.41
N ASP A 76 -29.14 -13.21 33.47
CA ASP A 76 -27.69 -13.28 33.50
C ASP A 76 -27.02 -12.08 32.80
N PRO A 77 -26.94 -10.93 33.49
CA PRO A 77 -26.26 -9.76 32.94
C PRO A 77 -24.75 -9.97 32.80
N MET A 78 -24.18 -10.91 33.59
CA MET A 78 -22.76 -11.22 33.56
C MET A 78 -22.38 -11.87 32.23
N GLN A 79 -23.19 -12.83 31.73
CA GLN A 79 -22.97 -13.45 30.42
C GLN A 79 -22.91 -12.44 29.27
N LEU A 80 -23.74 -11.39 29.30
CA LEU A 80 -23.73 -10.36 28.27
C LEU A 80 -22.41 -9.57 28.31
N ILE A 81 -21.99 -9.17 29.51
CA ILE A 81 -20.74 -8.45 29.74
C ILE A 81 -19.55 -9.32 29.34
N ASP A 82 -19.55 -10.59 29.71
CA ASP A 82 -18.50 -11.56 29.38
C ASP A 82 -18.40 -11.79 27.87
N PHE A 83 -19.54 -11.92 27.18
CA PHE A 83 -19.57 -12.06 25.72
C PHE A 83 -19.00 -10.82 25.03
N SER A 84 -19.35 -9.62 25.51
CA SER A 84 -18.82 -8.36 24.96
C SER A 84 -17.30 -8.25 25.18
N HIS A 85 -16.82 -8.58 26.38
CA HIS A 85 -15.38 -8.59 26.69
C HIS A 85 -14.64 -9.64 25.87
N TYR A 86 -15.19 -10.83 25.72
CA TYR A 86 -14.61 -11.88 24.89
C TYR A 86 -14.47 -11.43 23.43
N LYS A 87 -15.50 -10.79 22.87
CA LYS A 87 -15.46 -10.27 21.51
C LYS A 87 -14.34 -9.24 21.34
N ILE A 88 -14.27 -8.25 22.24
CA ILE A 88 -13.23 -7.22 22.20
C ILE A 88 -11.84 -7.86 22.34
N LYS A 89 -11.67 -8.79 23.29
CA LYS A 89 -10.41 -9.50 23.48
C LYS A 89 -9.99 -10.25 22.22
N SER A 90 -10.93 -10.93 21.57
CA SER A 90 -10.67 -11.65 20.32
C SER A 90 -10.26 -10.71 19.18
N GLU A 91 -10.90 -9.54 19.07
CA GLU A 91 -10.53 -8.52 18.07
C GLU A 91 -9.12 -7.97 18.34
N ILE A 92 -8.77 -7.73 19.60
CA ILE A 92 -7.42 -7.32 20.00
C ILE A 92 -6.38 -8.40 19.65
N ASP A 93 -6.68 -9.67 19.93
CA ASP A 93 -5.78 -10.78 19.62
C ASP A 93 -5.56 -10.92 18.11
N LEU A 94 -6.62 -10.80 17.31
CA LEU A 94 -6.50 -10.78 15.84
C LEU A 94 -5.61 -9.63 15.37
N ARG A 95 -5.85 -8.42 15.89
CA ARG A 95 -5.08 -7.24 15.50
C ARG A 95 -3.61 -7.35 15.90
N ARG A 96 -3.31 -8.00 17.03
CA ARG A 96 -1.94 -8.31 17.45
C ARG A 96 -1.23 -9.21 16.43
N GLU A 97 -1.89 -10.27 15.97
CA GLU A 97 -1.28 -11.18 15.00
C GLU A 97 -1.10 -10.53 13.62
N GLU A 98 -2.05 -9.70 13.17
CA GLU A 98 -1.89 -8.91 11.94
C GLU A 98 -0.66 -8.00 12.00
N VAL A 99 -0.47 -7.28 13.11
CA VAL A 99 0.69 -6.39 13.30
C VAL A 99 1.99 -7.18 13.30
N LYS A 100 2.03 -8.35 13.95
CA LYS A 100 3.23 -9.23 13.93
C LYS A 100 3.60 -9.65 12.52
N VAL A 101 2.62 -10.11 11.73
CA VAL A 101 2.85 -10.54 10.35
C VAL A 101 3.37 -9.38 9.50
N LEU A 102 2.77 -8.20 9.61
CA LEU A 102 3.21 -7.01 8.87
C LEU A 102 4.62 -6.56 9.27
N LEU A 103 4.95 -6.62 10.56
CA LEU A 103 6.27 -6.24 11.05
C LEU A 103 7.33 -7.22 10.57
N ASN A 104 7.10 -8.53 10.69
CA ASN A 104 8.02 -9.55 10.20
C ASN A 104 8.26 -9.41 8.71
N LYS A 105 7.20 -9.20 7.92
CA LYS A 105 7.34 -8.95 6.48
C LYS A 105 8.25 -7.75 6.19
N LYS A 106 8.10 -6.63 6.91
CA LYS A 106 8.99 -5.47 6.73
C LYS A 106 10.44 -5.76 7.10
N ILE A 107 10.68 -6.60 8.11
CA ILE A 107 12.02 -7.02 8.50
C ILE A 107 12.63 -7.88 7.39
N ASP A 108 11.87 -8.86 6.89
CA ASP A 108 12.31 -9.77 5.83
C ASP A 108 12.58 -8.99 4.52
N ASP A 109 11.66 -8.11 4.11
CA ASP A 109 11.83 -7.26 2.92
C ASP A 109 13.12 -6.41 3.02
N TYR A 110 13.38 -5.82 4.20
CA TYR A 110 14.60 -5.03 4.42
C TYR A 110 15.88 -5.89 4.41
N TYR A 111 15.82 -7.09 4.99
CA TYR A 111 16.93 -8.04 4.98
C TYR A 111 17.28 -8.48 3.55
N ASP A 112 16.26 -8.83 2.75
CA ASP A 112 16.43 -9.22 1.35
C ASP A 112 17.01 -8.09 0.50
N ASP A 113 16.58 -6.85 0.72
CA ASP A 113 17.15 -5.66 0.07
C ASP A 113 18.63 -5.48 0.40
N LEU A 114 19.03 -5.70 1.65
CA LEU A 114 20.44 -5.65 2.04
C LEU A 114 21.25 -6.76 1.38
N LEU A 115 20.74 -7.99 1.34
CA LEU A 115 21.39 -9.09 0.65
C LEU A 115 21.57 -8.79 -0.84
N ASN A 116 20.54 -8.26 -1.50
CA ASN A 116 20.60 -7.89 -2.91
C ASN A 116 21.69 -6.86 -3.18
N LYS A 117 21.85 -5.85 -2.30
CA LYS A 117 22.97 -4.88 -2.41
C LYS A 117 24.34 -5.56 -2.33
N VAL A 118 24.51 -6.52 -1.42
CA VAL A 118 25.75 -7.29 -1.30
C VAL A 118 26.00 -8.13 -2.56
N TYR A 119 24.97 -8.77 -3.10
CA TYR A 119 25.08 -9.52 -4.36
C TYR A 119 25.48 -8.65 -5.54
N ILE A 120 24.87 -7.47 -5.69
CA ILE A 120 25.19 -6.50 -6.74
C ILE A 120 26.65 -6.03 -6.60
N ASP A 121 27.10 -5.66 -5.39
CA ASP A 121 28.48 -5.24 -5.13
C ASP A 121 29.48 -6.35 -5.48
N LYS A 122 29.20 -7.60 -5.05
CA LYS A 122 30.03 -8.76 -5.38
C LYS A 122 30.13 -8.97 -6.90
N PHE A 123 29.01 -8.87 -7.61
CA PHE A 123 28.98 -9.05 -9.06
C PHE A 123 29.72 -7.92 -9.79
N SER A 124 29.58 -6.68 -9.32
CA SER A 124 30.32 -5.53 -9.85
C SER A 124 31.83 -5.71 -9.70
N LYS A 125 32.30 -6.09 -8.50
CA LYS A 125 33.72 -6.36 -8.24
C LYS A 125 34.27 -7.51 -9.07
N LEU A 126 33.48 -8.57 -9.25
CA LEU A 126 33.86 -9.70 -10.11
C LEU A 126 34.02 -9.25 -11.57
N LYS A 127 33.10 -8.42 -12.06
CA LYS A 127 33.17 -7.85 -13.41
C LYS A 127 34.43 -7.01 -13.60
N GLU A 128 34.70 -6.08 -12.68
CA GLU A 128 35.93 -5.27 -12.71
C GLU A 128 37.20 -6.13 -12.70
N PHE A 129 37.21 -7.22 -11.95
CA PHE A 129 38.34 -8.13 -11.91
C PHE A 129 38.53 -8.88 -13.23
N ASN A 130 37.44 -9.36 -13.84
CA ASN A 130 37.49 -10.04 -15.15
C ASN A 130 37.93 -9.11 -16.29
N GLU A 131 37.53 -7.83 -16.24
CA GLU A 131 38.01 -6.80 -17.18
C GLU A 131 39.54 -6.65 -17.06
N LYS A 132 40.08 -6.54 -15.84
CA LYS A 132 41.53 -6.49 -15.60
C LYS A 132 42.28 -7.73 -16.09
N ILE A 133 41.71 -8.93 -15.92
CA ILE A 133 42.29 -10.18 -16.45
C ILE A 133 42.38 -10.11 -17.99
N THR A 134 41.31 -9.65 -18.63
CA THR A 134 41.24 -9.54 -20.10
C THR A 134 42.29 -8.55 -20.64
N ASP A 135 42.46 -7.42 -19.95
CA ASP A 135 43.49 -6.43 -20.28
C ASP A 135 44.91 -7.01 -20.14
N LEU A 136 45.17 -7.77 -19.08
CA LEU A 136 46.46 -8.44 -18.87
C LEU A 136 46.75 -9.49 -19.95
N ASP A 137 45.74 -10.27 -20.34
CA ASP A 137 45.88 -11.24 -21.43
C ASP A 137 46.17 -10.56 -22.77
N CYS A 138 45.56 -9.40 -23.03
CA CYS A 138 45.86 -8.59 -24.22
C CYS A 138 47.30 -8.06 -24.19
N ALA A 139 47.75 -7.53 -23.05
CA ALA A 139 49.11 -7.06 -22.87
C ALA A 139 50.14 -8.20 -23.05
N LYS A 140 49.85 -9.39 -22.51
CA LYS A 140 50.70 -10.57 -22.68
C LYS A 140 50.83 -10.98 -24.15
N LYS A 141 49.71 -11.04 -24.89
CA LYS A 141 49.74 -11.32 -26.34
C LYS A 141 50.53 -10.28 -27.12
N GLN A 142 50.42 -9.00 -26.74
CA GLN A 142 51.21 -7.93 -27.36
C GLN A 142 52.70 -8.14 -27.11
N ILE A 143 53.11 -8.44 -25.86
CA ILE A 143 54.51 -8.75 -25.51
C ILE A 143 55.01 -9.95 -26.32
N ASP A 144 54.25 -11.04 -26.37
CA ASP A 144 54.63 -12.25 -27.12
C ASP A 144 54.74 -12.01 -28.64
N SER A 145 54.01 -11.01 -29.17
CA SER A 145 54.08 -10.63 -30.59
C SER A 145 55.27 -9.73 -30.95
N ILE A 146 55.99 -9.19 -29.96
CA ILE A 146 57.20 -8.39 -30.19
C ILE A 146 58.30 -9.33 -30.70
N LYS A 147 58.55 -9.30 -32.01
CA LYS A 147 59.75 -9.91 -32.60
C LYS A 147 60.95 -9.01 -32.34
N ILE A 148 61.89 -9.50 -31.53
CA ILE A 148 63.21 -8.88 -31.42
C ILE A 148 63.98 -9.23 -32.69
N GLU A 149 63.99 -8.33 -33.67
CA GLU A 149 64.93 -8.43 -34.78
C GLU A 149 66.35 -8.23 -34.23
N GLN A 150 67.14 -9.31 -34.20
CA GLN A 150 68.58 -9.22 -33.97
C GLN A 150 69.24 -8.55 -35.18
N ASN A 151 69.12 -7.23 -35.27
CA ASN A 151 69.91 -6.44 -36.21
C ASN A 151 71.34 -6.34 -35.69
N LEU A 152 72.22 -7.16 -36.27
CA LEU A 152 73.68 -7.18 -36.11
C LEU A 152 74.35 -5.90 -36.66
N ASP A 153 73.98 -4.70 -36.20
CA ASP A 153 74.71 -3.46 -36.56
C ASP A 153 74.79 -2.42 -35.43
N TYR A 154 75.17 -2.87 -34.24
CA TYR A 154 75.30 -2.02 -33.04
C TYR A 154 76.51 -1.05 -33.10
N LYS A 155 77.39 -1.16 -34.11
CA LYS A 155 78.69 -0.47 -34.09
C LYS A 155 78.68 0.91 -34.75
N LYS A 156 77.69 1.24 -35.59
CA LYS A 156 77.61 2.56 -36.26
C LYS A 156 76.81 3.62 -35.50
N ASN A 157 75.83 3.25 -34.68
CA ASN A 157 74.95 4.22 -34.01
C ASN A 157 75.45 4.74 -32.64
N LEU A 158 76.51 4.16 -32.08
CA LEU A 158 77.10 4.58 -30.80
C LEU A 158 77.80 5.95 -30.85
N ASN A 159 78.18 6.43 -32.04
CA ASN A 159 78.83 7.75 -32.18
C ASN A 159 77.84 8.92 -32.24
N VAL A 160 76.55 8.68 -32.55
CA VAL A 160 75.55 9.75 -32.60
C VAL A 160 74.98 10.06 -31.20
N SER A 161 74.88 9.07 -30.30
CA SER A 161 74.33 9.32 -28.95
C SER A 161 75.31 9.98 -27.97
N LYS A 162 76.63 9.81 -28.16
CA LYS A 162 77.65 10.48 -27.33
C LYS A 162 77.61 12.01 -27.44
N PHE A 163 77.23 12.55 -28.60
CA PHE A 163 77.18 14.00 -28.83
C PHE A 163 75.89 14.66 -28.27
N GLY A 164 74.80 13.90 -28.14
CA GLY A 164 73.54 14.38 -27.54
C GLY A 164 73.52 14.35 -26.01
N LEU A 165 74.20 13.37 -25.42
CA LEU A 165 74.29 13.24 -23.96
C LEU A 165 75.17 14.33 -23.32
N THR A 166 76.24 14.78 -23.97
CA THR A 166 77.11 15.84 -23.44
C THR A 166 76.41 17.19 -23.35
N LYS A 167 75.63 17.58 -24.38
CA LYS A 167 74.78 18.80 -24.32
C LYS A 167 73.71 18.75 -23.22
N SER A 168 73.12 17.58 -23.02
CA SER A 168 72.07 17.40 -22.00
C SER A 168 72.64 17.47 -20.57
N ILE A 169 73.88 17.00 -20.36
CA ILE A 169 74.55 17.05 -19.06
C ILE A 169 74.97 18.48 -18.69
N GLU A 170 75.45 19.28 -19.66
CA GLU A 170 75.77 20.70 -19.44
C GLU A 170 74.51 21.52 -19.08
N GLU A 171 73.38 21.28 -19.74
CA GLU A 171 72.10 21.96 -19.42
C GLU A 171 71.54 21.58 -18.04
N ILE A 172 71.73 20.33 -17.61
CA ILE A 172 71.33 19.87 -16.28
C ILE A 172 72.20 20.53 -15.21
N ASP A 173 73.51 20.71 -15.44
CA ASP A 173 74.42 21.28 -14.46
C ASP A 173 74.19 22.79 -14.27
N VAL A 174 73.88 23.53 -15.35
CA VAL A 174 73.47 24.95 -15.27
C VAL A 174 72.17 25.11 -14.48
N LYS A 175 71.16 24.25 -14.71
CA LYS A 175 69.90 24.30 -13.95
C LYS A 175 70.11 23.96 -12.47
N LYS A 176 70.97 23.00 -12.16
CA LYS A 176 71.26 22.60 -10.77
C LYS A 176 71.96 23.71 -9.99
N ASN A 177 72.88 24.43 -10.63
CA ASN A 177 73.57 25.58 -10.04
C ASN A 177 72.64 26.79 -9.85
N PHE A 178 71.70 27.02 -10.78
CA PHE A 178 70.66 28.05 -10.64
C PHE A 178 69.74 27.80 -9.43
N TRP A 179 69.27 26.56 -9.25
CA TRP A 179 68.44 26.20 -8.10
C TRP A 179 69.18 26.30 -6.77
N ARG A 180 70.48 25.97 -6.74
CA ARG A 180 71.30 26.07 -5.53
C ARG A 180 71.50 27.53 -5.10
N ALA A 181 71.78 28.44 -6.04
CA ALA A 181 71.88 29.88 -5.77
C ALA A 181 70.56 30.50 -5.27
N LEU A 182 69.42 30.08 -5.83
CA LEU A 182 68.09 30.49 -5.39
C LEU A 182 67.79 30.03 -3.95
N PHE A 183 68.18 28.80 -3.60
CA PHE A 183 67.95 28.25 -2.27
C PHE A 183 68.82 28.91 -1.19
N GLU A 184 70.07 29.24 -1.51
CA GLU A 184 71.00 29.91 -0.60
C GLU A 184 70.62 31.39 -0.37
N SER A 185 70.05 32.07 -1.38
CA SER A 185 69.58 33.45 -1.24
C SER A 185 68.33 33.59 -0.36
N ARG A 186 67.54 32.52 -0.24
CA ARG A 186 66.27 32.49 0.52
C ARG A 186 66.43 32.17 2.00
N ASN A 187 67.58 31.63 2.42
CA ASN A 187 67.91 31.31 3.82
C ASN A 187 68.78 32.37 4.51
N LYS A 188 68.90 33.57 3.92
CA LYS A 188 69.71 34.69 4.45
C LYS A 188 68.88 35.92 4.90
N PHE A 189 67.57 35.76 5.11
CA PHE A 189 66.71 36.76 5.76
C PHE A 189 65.93 36.15 6.91
#